data_AF-A0A665WI54-F1
#
_entry.id   AF-A0A665WI54-F1
#
_cell.length_a   1.000
_cell.length_b   1.000
_cell.length_c   1.000
_cell.angle_alpha   90.00
_cell.angle_beta   90.00
_cell.angle_gamma   90.00
#
_symmetry.space_group_name_H-M   'P 1'
#
loop_
_entity.id
_entity.type
_entity.pdbx_description
1 polymer ?
#
loop_
_entity_poly.entity_id
_entity_poly.type
_entity_poly.pdbx_seq_one_letter_code
_entity_poly.pdbx_strand_id
1 'polypeptide(L)'
;NQIESHLIYLYRTKSLQSYIKTLVHNSKTLTGLSRKALRLVQETEVISRGFTLVSAASSFSRAGPGAVPRGQQLIGLRKALYRALRSAFRASRRATCHMLKAYPLIDNVTNYVSAVPLKELGLGLGIEHLGDEQAQELTDDYSLPALKMLFQLWVGQSSECFRRLGGLKAETSSPCPPLLPPLHRSIIAVTEPLHHALASCLGEVQRSYDFHRHFETHPRTAGSERTGRAREKCRELNTLHTSIRSLQLHLKALLSEMIILEDDLEKLMVSKELTELTCEGYQDLSDRLHQLQPHMQASSGCWEDTINQVERMLRRATACPGEHPECKIPESPPSYPLILDRDPVPEELEWEAYVSDSDSDGEGRGSWSDTLSPEERERQRREREESRRVLSELKAVLGFRASEGERMKRKQLLFNDQGLHWCCWYS
;
A
#
# COMPACT_ATOMS: atom_id res chain seq x y z
N ASN A 1 30.25 3.95 -50.45
CA ASN A 1 30.71 2.76 -49.70
C ASN A 1 31.27 3.05 -48.29
N GLN A 2 32.47 3.61 -48.11
CA GLN A 2 33.06 3.77 -46.75
C GLN A 2 32.41 4.89 -45.92
N ILE A 3 32.05 6.01 -46.56
CA ILE A 3 31.33 7.14 -45.93
C ILE A 3 29.90 6.75 -45.55
N GLU A 4 29.18 6.03 -46.42
CA GLU A 4 27.83 5.53 -46.14
C GLU A 4 27.81 4.53 -44.97
N SER A 5 28.82 3.65 -44.90
CA SER A 5 28.97 2.72 -43.77
C SER A 5 29.20 3.46 -42.45
N HIS A 6 29.96 4.57 -42.48
CA HIS A 6 30.18 5.44 -41.32
C HIS A 6 28.91 6.20 -40.91
N LEU A 7 28.14 6.73 -41.87
CA LEU A 7 26.87 7.41 -41.61
C LEU A 7 25.81 6.45 -41.03
N ILE A 8 25.71 5.23 -41.55
CA ILE A 8 24.83 4.18 -41.01
C ILE A 8 25.24 3.81 -39.58
N TYR A 9 26.54 3.71 -39.30
CA TYR A 9 27.05 3.46 -37.96
C TYR A 9 26.69 4.59 -36.98
N LEU A 10 26.96 5.85 -37.36
CA LEU A 10 26.62 7.04 -36.55
C LEU A 10 25.12 7.19 -36.30
N TYR A 11 24.29 6.84 -37.29
CA TYR A 11 22.83 6.87 -37.13
C TYR A 11 22.36 5.78 -36.14
N ARG A 12 22.90 4.55 -36.25
CA ARG A 12 22.59 3.45 -35.33
C ARG A 12 23.01 3.75 -33.89
N THR A 13 24.19 4.31 -33.67
CA THR A 13 24.66 4.65 -32.32
C THR A 13 23.80 5.74 -31.67
N LYS A 14 23.40 6.78 -32.43
CA LYS A 14 22.46 7.81 -31.96
C LYS A 14 21.09 7.23 -31.62
N SER A 15 20.57 6.34 -32.46
CA SER A 15 19.29 5.66 -32.24
C SER A 15 19.30 4.83 -30.95
N LEU A 16 20.34 4.01 -30.74
CA LEU A 16 20.52 3.23 -29.52
C LEU A 16 20.66 4.10 -28.27
N GLN A 17 21.36 5.24 -28.38
CA GLN A 17 21.50 6.17 -27.28
C GLN A 17 20.14 6.75 -26.87
N SER A 18 19.32 7.16 -27.82
CA SER A 18 17.95 7.63 -27.57
C SER A 18 17.09 6.54 -26.93
N TYR A 19 17.13 5.32 -27.46
CA TYR A 19 16.40 4.18 -26.94
C TYR A 19 16.75 3.88 -25.46
N ILE A 20 18.05 3.84 -25.12
CA ILE A 20 18.50 3.58 -23.75
C ILE A 20 18.14 4.75 -22.82
N LYS A 21 18.20 6.00 -23.30
CA LYS A 21 17.74 7.17 -22.54
C LYS A 21 16.26 7.03 -22.15
N THR A 22 15.40 6.65 -23.10
CA THR A 22 13.97 6.42 -22.84
C THR A 22 13.76 5.27 -21.86
N LEU A 23 14.53 4.18 -22.00
CA LEU A 23 14.46 3.04 -21.08
C LEU A 23 14.78 3.43 -19.63
N VAL A 24 15.88 4.16 -19.43
CA VAL A 24 16.30 4.68 -18.12
C VAL A 24 15.27 5.67 -17.58
N HIS A 25 14.76 6.56 -18.42
CA HIS A 25 13.73 7.51 -18.06
C HIS A 25 12.47 6.81 -17.55
N ASN A 26 11.94 5.84 -18.30
CA ASN A 26 10.75 5.08 -17.91
C ASN A 26 10.95 4.35 -16.58
N SER A 27 12.12 3.75 -16.34
CA SER A 27 12.43 3.10 -15.06
C SER A 27 12.47 4.09 -13.88
N LYS A 28 13.10 5.25 -14.07
CA LYS A 28 13.15 6.32 -13.05
C LYS A 28 11.76 6.86 -12.76
N THR A 29 10.98 7.14 -13.80
CA THR A 29 9.60 7.65 -13.68
C THR A 29 8.70 6.63 -12.99
N LEU A 30 8.76 5.35 -13.37
CA LEU A 30 8.00 4.28 -12.70
C LEU A 30 8.37 4.19 -11.21
N THR A 31 9.65 4.28 -10.88
CA THR A 31 10.13 4.25 -9.50
C THR A 31 9.62 5.45 -8.70
N GLY A 32 9.72 6.65 -9.25
CA GLY A 32 9.23 7.88 -8.61
C GLY A 32 7.72 7.86 -8.41
N LEU A 33 6.97 7.44 -9.43
CA LEU A 33 5.51 7.33 -9.37
C LEU A 33 5.05 6.25 -8.39
N SER A 34 5.68 5.08 -8.40
CA SER A 34 5.37 4.01 -7.44
C SER A 34 5.62 4.46 -6.00
N ARG A 35 6.69 5.23 -5.77
CA ARG A 35 6.96 5.85 -4.45
C ARG A 35 5.84 6.82 -4.05
N LYS A 36 5.39 7.69 -4.96
CA LYS A 36 4.28 8.62 -4.71
C LYS A 36 2.97 7.86 -4.40
N ALA A 37 2.68 6.80 -5.15
CA ALA A 37 1.51 5.97 -4.93
C ALA A 37 1.55 5.19 -3.61
N LEU A 38 2.71 4.66 -3.21
CA LEU A 38 2.89 4.03 -1.90
C LEU A 38 2.72 5.02 -0.74
N ARG A 39 3.19 6.27 -0.90
CA ARG A 39 2.94 7.34 0.07
C ARG A 39 1.46 7.63 0.20
N LEU A 40 0.75 7.75 -0.93
CA LEU A 40 -0.70 7.94 -0.94
C LEU A 40 -1.40 6.83 -0.13
N VAL A 41 -1.09 5.57 -0.44
CA VAL A 41 -1.63 4.41 0.30
C VAL A 41 -1.32 4.49 1.80
N GLN A 42 -0.10 4.90 2.17
CA GLN A 42 0.29 5.07 3.56
C GLN A 42 -0.44 6.24 4.25
N GLU A 43 -0.58 7.38 3.59
CA GLU A 43 -1.28 8.56 4.09
C GLU A 43 -2.77 8.25 4.33
N THR A 44 -3.45 7.63 3.36
CA THR A 44 -4.85 7.19 3.52
C THR A 44 -5.02 6.20 4.67
N GLU A 45 -4.05 5.30 4.85
CA GLU A 45 -4.01 4.35 5.98
C GLU A 45 -3.78 5.04 7.34
N VAL A 46 -2.98 6.11 7.38
CA VAL A 46 -2.70 6.91 8.59
C VAL A 46 -3.92 7.77 8.96
N ILE A 47 -4.52 8.43 7.96
CA ILE A 47 -5.74 9.25 8.11
C ILE A 47 -6.89 8.40 8.60
N SER A 48 -7.13 7.24 7.98
CA SER A 48 -8.25 6.36 8.36
C SER A 48 -8.10 5.70 9.73
N ARG A 49 -6.88 5.65 10.28
CA ARG A 49 -6.60 5.21 11.64
C ARG A 49 -6.64 6.35 12.66
N GLY A 50 -6.85 7.59 12.23
CA GLY A 50 -6.95 8.77 13.10
C GLY A 50 -5.60 9.34 13.57
N PHE A 51 -4.49 8.99 12.91
CA PHE A 51 -3.14 9.43 13.30
C PHE A 51 -2.71 10.79 12.72
N THR A 52 -3.60 11.55 12.09
CA THR A 52 -3.28 12.92 11.66
C THR A 52 -3.42 13.91 12.81
N LEU A 53 -2.27 14.41 13.29
CA LEU A 53 -2.19 15.60 14.14
C LEU A 53 -2.63 16.84 13.34
N VAL A 54 -3.55 17.60 13.92
CA VAL A 54 -3.92 18.99 13.58
C VAL A 54 -4.31 19.24 12.12
N SER A 55 -5.57 18.96 11.79
CA SER A 55 -6.33 19.79 10.85
C SER A 55 -7.74 19.96 11.40
N ALA A 56 -8.10 21.21 11.73
CA ALA A 56 -9.29 21.59 12.48
C ALA A 56 -10.62 21.46 11.70
N ALA A 57 -10.81 20.40 10.91
CA ALA A 57 -12.03 20.20 10.12
C ALA A 57 -12.44 18.74 9.90
N SER A 58 -12.01 17.80 10.75
CA SER A 58 -12.55 16.44 10.72
C SER A 58 -12.86 15.92 12.12
N SER A 59 -14.08 16.15 12.59
CA SER A 59 -14.71 15.29 13.58
C SER A 59 -15.09 13.97 12.90
N PHE A 60 -14.08 13.13 12.65
CA PHE A 60 -14.32 11.76 12.19
C PHE A 60 -14.45 10.86 13.41
N SER A 61 -15.64 10.27 13.49
CA SER A 61 -16.14 9.37 14.51
C SER A 61 -15.12 8.35 14.99
N ARG A 62 -15.00 8.27 16.31
CA ARG A 62 -14.43 7.15 17.06
C ARG A 62 -15.28 5.91 16.81
N ALA A 63 -15.02 5.19 15.73
CA ALA A 63 -15.62 3.87 15.51
C ALA A 63 -14.78 2.82 16.24
N GLY A 64 -15.45 2.09 17.13
CA GLY A 64 -14.94 0.88 17.78
C GLY A 64 -14.63 -0.25 16.79
N PRO A 65 -14.32 -1.46 17.29
CA PRO A 65 -13.74 -2.56 16.53
C PRO A 65 -14.73 -3.14 15.51
N GLY A 66 -14.82 -2.48 14.36
CA GLY A 66 -15.57 -2.87 13.17
C GLY A 66 -14.90 -2.24 11.95
N ALA A 67 -13.59 -2.47 11.83
CA ALA A 67 -12.75 -1.90 10.79
C ALA A 67 -13.22 -2.38 9.41
N VAL A 68 -13.44 -1.42 8.49
CA VAL A 68 -13.32 -1.70 7.05
C VAL A 68 -12.01 -2.49 6.86
N PRO A 69 -12.01 -3.65 6.18
CA PRO A 69 -10.82 -4.49 6.09
C PRO A 69 -9.62 -3.67 5.62
N ARG A 70 -8.48 -3.80 6.31
CA ARG A 70 -7.24 -3.02 6.09
C ARG A 70 -6.73 -3.03 4.63
N GLY A 71 -7.20 -3.96 3.79
CA GLY A 71 -6.86 -4.07 2.37
C GLY A 71 -7.81 -3.38 1.37
N GLN A 72 -8.93 -2.79 1.78
CA GLN A 72 -9.93 -2.27 0.83
C GLN A 72 -9.72 -0.82 0.37
N GLN A 73 -8.99 0.00 1.13
CA GLN A 73 -8.75 1.39 0.74
C GLN A 73 -7.80 1.48 -0.45
N LEU A 74 -8.17 2.26 -1.48
CA LEU A 74 -7.41 2.41 -2.72
C LEU A 74 -7.09 1.06 -3.40
N ILE A 75 -7.98 0.06 -3.31
CA ILE A 75 -7.74 -1.29 -3.83
C ILE A 75 -7.35 -1.30 -5.32
N GLY A 76 -7.90 -0.39 -6.12
CA GLY A 76 -7.52 -0.23 -7.54
C GLY A 76 -6.06 0.21 -7.72
N LEU A 77 -5.58 1.13 -6.88
CA LEU A 77 -4.18 1.57 -6.88
C LEU A 77 -3.25 0.47 -6.38
N ARG A 78 -3.62 -0.21 -5.30
CA ARG A 78 -2.85 -1.33 -4.74
C ARG A 78 -2.66 -2.46 -5.74
N LYS A 79 -3.73 -2.86 -6.43
CA LYS A 79 -3.70 -3.86 -7.51
C LYS A 79 -2.81 -3.41 -8.67
N ALA A 80 -2.96 -2.17 -9.12
CA ALA A 80 -2.14 -1.62 -10.20
C ALA A 80 -0.66 -1.60 -9.84
N LEU A 81 -0.31 -1.15 -8.62
CA LEU A 81 1.06 -1.17 -8.11
C LEU A 81 1.64 -2.58 -8.06
N TYR A 82 0.89 -3.53 -7.50
CA TYR A 82 1.33 -4.92 -7.43
C TYR A 82 1.64 -5.48 -8.82
N ARG A 83 0.69 -5.37 -9.77
CA ARG A 83 0.86 -5.92 -11.13
C ARG A 83 2.01 -5.27 -11.87
N ALA A 84 2.10 -3.94 -11.81
CA ALA A 84 3.14 -3.18 -12.48
C ALA A 84 4.54 -3.51 -11.92
N LEU A 85 4.73 -3.46 -10.61
CA LEU A 85 6.02 -3.75 -9.98
C LEU A 85 6.44 -5.21 -10.20
N ARG A 86 5.51 -6.17 -10.10
CA ARG A 86 5.78 -7.58 -10.41
C ARG A 86 6.20 -7.77 -11.87
N SER A 87 5.50 -7.15 -12.81
CA SER A 87 5.80 -7.24 -14.24
C SER A 87 7.16 -6.63 -14.57
N ALA A 88 7.41 -5.40 -14.09
CA ALA A 88 8.67 -4.69 -14.27
C ALA A 88 9.85 -5.46 -13.67
N PHE A 89 9.71 -5.97 -12.44
CA PHE A 89 10.73 -6.81 -11.80
C PHE A 89 11.07 -8.04 -12.65
N ARG A 90 10.06 -8.80 -13.11
CA ARG A 90 10.29 -10.00 -13.91
C ARG A 90 10.95 -9.68 -15.24
N ALA A 91 10.52 -8.61 -15.92
CA ALA A 91 11.13 -8.20 -17.18
C ALA A 91 12.60 -7.76 -16.98
N SER A 92 12.88 -6.99 -15.94
CA SER A 92 14.23 -6.52 -15.62
C SER A 92 15.15 -7.67 -15.22
N ARG A 93 14.64 -8.62 -14.44
CA ARG A 93 15.36 -9.84 -14.09
C ARG A 93 15.68 -10.68 -15.32
N ARG A 94 14.71 -10.91 -16.23
CA ARG A 94 14.96 -11.66 -17.48
C ARG A 94 16.06 -11.01 -18.31
N ALA A 95 16.01 -9.69 -18.48
CA ALA A 95 17.07 -8.95 -19.18
C ALA A 95 18.42 -9.13 -18.49
N THR A 96 18.47 -9.01 -17.15
CA THR A 96 19.69 -9.21 -16.35
C THR A 96 20.26 -10.61 -16.51
N CYS A 97 19.44 -11.65 -16.34
CA CYS A 97 19.87 -13.04 -16.50
C CYS A 97 20.35 -13.33 -17.93
N HIS A 98 19.71 -12.74 -18.95
CA HIS A 98 20.18 -12.88 -20.32
C HIS A 98 21.54 -12.19 -20.52
N MET A 99 21.72 -10.97 -20.00
CA MET A 99 23.00 -10.27 -20.06
C MET A 99 24.11 -11.06 -19.34
N LEU A 100 23.82 -11.62 -18.16
CA LEU A 100 24.78 -12.46 -17.41
C LEU A 100 25.22 -13.70 -18.18
N LYS A 101 24.29 -14.34 -18.93
CA LYS A 101 24.61 -15.52 -19.75
C LYS A 101 25.36 -15.17 -21.03
N ALA A 102 24.98 -14.07 -21.68
CA ALA A 102 25.54 -13.66 -22.97
C ALA A 102 26.87 -12.88 -22.84
N TYR A 103 27.05 -12.18 -21.71
CA TYR A 103 28.16 -11.26 -21.46
C TYR A 103 28.61 -11.36 -19.99
N PRO A 104 29.39 -12.39 -19.62
CA PRO A 104 29.88 -12.56 -18.26
C PRO A 104 30.96 -11.51 -17.94
N LEU A 105 30.56 -10.32 -17.48
CA LEU A 105 31.50 -9.35 -16.90
C LEU A 105 32.03 -9.87 -15.56
N ILE A 106 33.30 -9.55 -15.25
CA ILE A 106 34.01 -9.87 -13.99
C ILE A 106 33.42 -9.04 -12.83
N ASP A 107 32.22 -9.38 -12.38
CA ASP A 107 31.57 -8.72 -11.26
C ASP A 107 30.99 -9.78 -10.33
N ASN A 108 30.97 -9.53 -9.02
CA ASN A 108 30.68 -10.55 -8.00
C ASN A 108 29.17 -10.92 -8.02
N VAL A 109 28.78 -11.79 -8.96
CA VAL A 109 27.39 -12.15 -9.32
C VAL A 109 26.62 -12.76 -8.14
N THR A 110 27.30 -13.27 -7.13
CA THR A 110 26.69 -13.93 -5.96
C THR A 110 25.80 -13.01 -5.14
N ASN A 111 25.95 -11.69 -5.25
CA ASN A 111 25.15 -10.71 -4.52
C ASN A 111 23.92 -10.20 -5.28
N TYR A 112 23.65 -10.74 -6.47
CA TYR A 112 22.55 -10.27 -7.30
C TYR A 112 21.23 -10.91 -6.85
N VAL A 113 20.19 -10.10 -6.70
CA VAL A 113 18.79 -10.53 -6.54
C VAL A 113 18.40 -11.46 -7.68
N SER A 114 18.90 -11.21 -8.90
CA SER A 114 18.70 -12.08 -10.06
C SER A 114 19.31 -13.49 -9.94
N ALA A 115 20.19 -13.75 -8.98
CA ALA A 115 20.71 -15.09 -8.67
C ALA A 115 19.80 -15.90 -7.72
N VAL A 116 18.99 -15.23 -6.88
CA VAL A 116 18.07 -15.88 -5.94
C VAL A 116 16.85 -16.47 -6.66
N PRO A 117 16.53 -17.76 -6.56
CA PRO A 117 15.38 -18.36 -7.25
C PRO A 117 14.06 -17.61 -7.02
N LEU A 118 13.28 -17.41 -8.09
CA LEU A 118 12.02 -16.62 -8.01
C LEU A 118 11.02 -17.14 -6.97
N LYS A 119 11.00 -18.46 -6.73
CA LYS A 119 10.14 -19.11 -5.72
C LYS A 119 10.50 -18.71 -4.28
N GLU A 120 11.75 -18.30 -4.04
CA GLU A 120 12.26 -17.93 -2.71
C GLU A 120 11.99 -16.45 -2.39
N LEU A 121 11.73 -15.62 -3.40
CA LEU A 121 11.43 -14.20 -3.23
C LEU A 121 9.97 -13.92 -2.78
N GLY A 122 9.08 -14.91 -2.85
CA GLY A 122 7.69 -14.79 -2.43
C GLY A 122 6.81 -13.90 -3.34
N LEU A 123 5.67 -13.44 -2.81
CA LEU A 123 4.74 -12.48 -3.44
C LEU A 123 4.25 -12.84 -4.85
N GLY A 124 4.24 -14.14 -5.19
CA GLY A 124 3.81 -14.63 -6.51
C GLY A 124 4.80 -14.31 -7.64
N LEU A 125 6.05 -13.96 -7.32
CA LEU A 125 7.08 -13.65 -8.32
C LEU A 125 7.51 -14.87 -9.14
N GLY A 126 7.35 -16.10 -8.63
CA GLY A 126 7.66 -17.35 -9.36
C GLY A 126 6.52 -17.90 -10.21
N ILE A 127 5.28 -17.52 -9.95
CA ILE A 127 4.10 -18.02 -10.67
C ILE A 127 3.95 -17.20 -11.95
N GLU A 128 3.75 -17.81 -13.12
CA GLU A 128 3.60 -17.05 -14.37
C GLU A 128 2.20 -16.42 -14.49
N HIS A 129 1.17 -17.25 -14.41
CA HIS A 129 -0.23 -16.86 -14.45
C HIS A 129 -0.79 -16.85 -13.03
N LEU A 130 -0.82 -15.67 -12.42
CA LEU A 130 -1.31 -15.49 -11.06
C LEU A 130 -2.70 -14.86 -11.11
N GLY A 131 -3.70 -15.55 -10.58
CA GLY A 131 -5.06 -15.03 -10.45
C GLY A 131 -5.15 -13.93 -9.38
N ASP A 132 -6.22 -13.12 -9.44
CA ASP A 132 -6.43 -12.02 -8.49
C ASP A 132 -6.59 -12.53 -7.04
N GLU A 133 -7.29 -13.64 -6.83
CA GLU A 133 -7.50 -14.24 -5.50
C GLU A 133 -6.19 -14.76 -4.89
N GLN A 134 -5.37 -15.46 -5.67
CA GLN A 134 -4.05 -15.92 -5.23
C GLN A 134 -3.11 -14.74 -4.94
N ALA A 135 -3.20 -13.68 -5.76
CA ALA A 135 -2.43 -12.46 -5.51
C ALA A 135 -2.86 -11.79 -4.19
N GLN A 136 -4.15 -11.78 -3.86
CA GLN A 136 -4.66 -11.28 -2.58
C GLN A 136 -4.13 -12.10 -1.41
N GLU A 137 -4.21 -13.42 -1.49
CA GLU A 137 -3.70 -14.31 -0.44
C GLU A 137 -2.20 -14.13 -0.19
N LEU A 138 -1.39 -14.09 -1.25
CA LEU A 138 0.06 -13.95 -1.17
C LEU A 138 0.53 -12.56 -0.70
N THR A 139 -0.34 -11.55 -0.75
CA THR A 139 0.01 -10.16 -0.40
C THR A 139 -0.76 -9.64 0.81
N ASP A 140 -1.55 -10.49 1.47
CA ASP A 140 -2.46 -10.11 2.56
C ASP A 140 -3.37 -8.95 2.10
N ASP A 141 -4.18 -9.20 1.06
CA ASP A 141 -5.07 -8.23 0.40
C ASP A 141 -4.33 -6.98 -0.12
N TYR A 142 -3.18 -7.17 -0.77
CA TYR A 142 -2.31 -6.09 -1.24
C TYR A 142 -1.93 -5.11 -0.11
N SER A 143 -1.56 -5.67 1.04
CA SER A 143 -1.11 -4.91 2.20
C SER A 143 0.04 -3.96 1.85
N LEU A 144 0.09 -2.81 2.52
CA LEU A 144 1.16 -1.83 2.32
C LEU A 144 2.57 -2.44 2.56
N PRO A 145 2.81 -3.29 3.57
CA PRO A 145 4.08 -4.00 3.73
C PRO A 145 4.45 -4.86 2.50
N ALA A 146 3.51 -5.63 1.96
CA ALA A 146 3.76 -6.46 0.78
C ALA A 146 4.14 -5.61 -0.45
N LEU A 147 3.43 -4.50 -0.67
CA LEU A 147 3.72 -3.57 -1.77
C LEU A 147 5.08 -2.86 -1.58
N LYS A 148 5.44 -2.49 -0.35
CA LYS A 148 6.77 -1.92 -0.03
C LYS A 148 7.89 -2.93 -0.28
N MET A 149 7.71 -4.19 0.11
CA MET A 149 8.67 -5.26 -0.17
C MET A 149 8.87 -5.46 -1.67
N LEU A 150 7.77 -5.53 -2.44
CA LEU A 150 7.84 -5.65 -3.90
C LEU A 150 8.53 -4.44 -4.55
N PHE A 151 8.28 -3.23 -4.05
CA PHE A 151 8.97 -2.03 -4.50
C PHE A 151 10.48 -2.07 -4.24
N GLN A 152 10.91 -2.57 -3.07
CA GLN A 152 12.35 -2.74 -2.78
C GLN A 152 13.00 -3.75 -3.73
N LEU A 153 12.34 -4.88 -3.99
CA LEU A 153 12.82 -5.86 -4.97
C LEU A 153 12.95 -5.24 -6.37
N TRP A 154 11.98 -4.43 -6.77
CA TRP A 154 12.04 -3.67 -8.03
C TRP A 154 13.26 -2.73 -8.10
N VAL A 155 13.50 -1.95 -7.05
CA VAL A 155 14.65 -1.01 -6.99
C VAL A 155 15.97 -1.77 -7.08
N GLY A 156 16.13 -2.86 -6.33
CA GLY A 156 17.34 -3.68 -6.38
C GLY A 156 17.58 -4.29 -7.76
N GLN A 157 16.55 -4.96 -8.32
CA GLN A 157 16.67 -5.63 -9.62
C GLN A 157 16.88 -4.67 -10.79
N SER A 158 16.22 -3.51 -10.78
CA SER A 158 16.42 -2.50 -11.81
C SER A 158 17.83 -1.91 -11.76
N SER A 159 18.37 -1.66 -10.55
CA SER A 159 19.76 -1.21 -10.37
C SER A 159 20.76 -2.21 -10.95
N GLU A 160 20.61 -3.50 -10.68
CA GLU A 160 21.43 -4.57 -11.29
C GLU A 160 21.36 -4.55 -12.82
N CYS A 161 20.14 -4.45 -13.35
CA CYS A 161 19.91 -4.44 -14.79
C CYS A 161 20.61 -3.26 -15.47
N PHE A 162 20.50 -2.05 -14.92
CA PHE A 162 21.13 -0.87 -15.50
C PHE A 162 22.64 -0.84 -15.27
N ARG A 163 23.16 -1.37 -14.16
CA ARG A 163 24.60 -1.53 -13.94
C ARG A 163 25.22 -2.44 -15.00
N ARG A 164 24.57 -3.58 -15.29
CA ARG A 164 24.98 -4.49 -16.37
C ARG A 164 24.88 -3.85 -17.75
N LEU A 165 23.79 -3.14 -18.03
CA LEU A 165 23.63 -2.40 -19.28
C LEU A 165 24.71 -1.31 -19.45
N GLY A 166 25.14 -0.68 -18.35
CA GLY A 166 26.25 0.27 -18.33
C GLY A 166 27.60 -0.37 -18.63
N GLY A 167 27.88 -1.54 -18.04
CA GLY A 167 29.10 -2.32 -18.32
C GLY A 167 29.24 -2.71 -19.79
N LEU A 168 28.13 -3.13 -20.43
CA LEU A 168 28.10 -3.43 -21.87
C LEU A 168 28.43 -2.22 -22.76
N LYS A 169 28.22 -0.99 -22.28
CA LYS A 169 28.63 0.23 -22.98
C LYS A 169 30.11 0.55 -22.75
N ALA A 170 30.63 0.35 -21.56
CA ALA A 170 32.03 0.64 -21.25
C ALA A 170 32.99 -0.28 -22.03
N GLU A 171 32.64 -1.54 -22.25
CA GLU A 171 33.46 -2.46 -23.06
C GLU A 171 33.49 -2.09 -24.56
N THR A 172 32.56 -1.27 -25.06
CA THR A 172 32.59 -0.78 -26.46
C THR A 172 33.66 0.29 -26.74
N SER A 173 34.33 0.83 -25.72
CA SER A 173 35.46 1.75 -25.89
C SER A 173 36.82 1.07 -25.87
N SER A 174 36.89 -0.25 -25.69
CA SER A 174 38.15 -1.02 -25.71
C SER A 174 38.41 -1.61 -27.12
N PRO A 175 39.63 -1.49 -27.67
CA PRO A 175 39.96 -2.01 -28.99
C PRO A 175 40.27 -3.52 -28.92
N CYS A 176 39.25 -4.38 -28.94
CA CYS A 176 39.43 -5.84 -29.07
C CYS A 176 38.64 -6.42 -30.29
N PRO A 177 39.15 -7.48 -30.95
CA PRO A 177 38.81 -7.85 -32.33
C PRO A 177 37.44 -8.56 -32.51
N PRO A 178 36.96 -8.77 -33.75
CA PRO A 178 35.54 -8.84 -34.08
C PRO A 178 34.99 -10.27 -33.96
N LEU A 179 34.48 -10.62 -32.77
CA LEU A 179 33.69 -11.85 -32.58
C LEU A 179 32.31 -11.61 -31.97
N LEU A 180 31.96 -10.35 -31.72
CA LEU A 180 30.66 -9.96 -31.17
C LEU A 180 29.70 -9.63 -32.34
N PRO A 181 28.48 -10.23 -32.40
CA PRO A 181 27.42 -9.71 -33.26
C PRO A 181 27.23 -8.21 -32.98
N PRO A 182 26.77 -7.39 -33.94
CA PRO A 182 26.73 -5.94 -33.76
C PRO A 182 26.01 -5.61 -32.44
N LEU A 183 26.78 -5.14 -31.44
CA LEU A 183 26.37 -5.02 -30.03
C LEU A 183 25.03 -4.29 -29.87
N HIS A 184 24.76 -3.35 -30.78
CA HIS A 184 23.50 -2.65 -30.94
C HIS A 184 22.28 -3.58 -31.09
N ARG A 185 22.34 -4.60 -31.96
CA ARG A 185 21.22 -5.56 -32.15
C ARG A 185 21.03 -6.41 -30.90
N SER A 186 22.12 -6.83 -30.27
CA SER A 186 22.06 -7.63 -29.05
C SER A 186 21.50 -6.85 -27.87
N ILE A 187 21.93 -5.60 -27.66
CA ILE A 187 21.39 -4.76 -26.59
C ILE A 187 19.89 -4.57 -26.78
N ILE A 188 19.44 -4.16 -27.98
CA ILE A 188 18.02 -3.96 -28.26
C ILE A 188 17.23 -5.25 -28.03
N ALA A 189 17.68 -6.38 -28.57
CA ALA A 189 16.98 -7.66 -28.40
C ALA A 189 16.81 -8.06 -26.92
N VAL A 190 17.82 -7.77 -26.09
CA VAL A 190 17.78 -8.09 -24.65
C VAL A 190 16.89 -7.13 -23.87
N THR A 191 16.86 -5.85 -24.25
CA THR A 191 16.14 -4.82 -23.51
C THR A 191 14.75 -4.49 -24.05
N GLU A 192 14.39 -4.93 -25.25
CA GLU A 192 13.08 -4.68 -25.89
C GLU A 192 11.89 -5.16 -25.04
N PRO A 193 11.88 -6.40 -24.51
CA PRO A 193 10.81 -6.83 -23.61
C PRO A 193 10.73 -5.99 -22.33
N LEU A 194 11.87 -5.53 -21.81
CA LEU A 194 11.93 -4.65 -20.65
C LEU A 194 11.36 -3.25 -20.97
N HIS A 195 11.69 -2.72 -22.14
CA HIS A 195 11.19 -1.42 -22.60
C HIS A 195 9.66 -1.40 -22.67
N HIS A 196 9.06 -2.41 -23.31
CA HIS A 196 7.62 -2.55 -23.42
C HIS A 196 6.95 -2.75 -22.05
N ALA A 197 7.52 -3.61 -21.20
CA ALA A 197 7.00 -3.82 -19.86
C ALA A 197 7.00 -2.51 -19.04
N LEU A 198 8.09 -1.75 -19.07
CA LEU A 198 8.20 -0.48 -18.35
C LEU A 198 7.20 0.56 -18.85
N ALA A 199 7.03 0.70 -20.16
CA ALA A 199 6.06 1.63 -20.74
C ALA A 199 4.62 1.28 -20.34
N SER A 200 4.26 -0.02 -20.40
CA SER A 200 2.94 -0.51 -19.98
C SER A 200 2.71 -0.31 -18.48
N CYS A 201 3.67 -0.69 -17.64
CA CYS A 201 3.61 -0.50 -16.19
C CYS A 201 3.44 0.97 -15.81
N LEU A 202 4.20 1.86 -16.45
CA LEU A 202 4.10 3.30 -16.21
C LEU A 202 2.71 3.82 -16.56
N GLY A 203 2.15 3.45 -17.72
CA GLY A 203 0.80 3.85 -18.13
C GLY A 203 -0.28 3.35 -17.16
N GLU A 204 -0.16 2.12 -16.67
CA GLU A 204 -1.11 1.55 -15.70
C GLU A 204 -1.05 2.25 -14.33
N VAL A 205 0.15 2.41 -13.77
CA VAL A 205 0.31 3.08 -12.48
C VAL A 205 -0.07 4.55 -12.58
N GLN A 206 0.26 5.24 -13.68
CA GLN A 206 -0.09 6.66 -13.87
C GLN A 206 -1.60 6.85 -13.91
N ARG A 207 -2.32 6.07 -14.73
CA ARG A 207 -3.78 6.14 -14.79
C ARG A 207 -4.44 5.85 -13.44
N SER A 208 -3.96 4.82 -12.74
CA SER A 208 -4.52 4.46 -11.44
C SER A 208 -4.18 5.49 -10.36
N TYR A 209 -2.95 6.00 -10.35
CA TYR A 209 -2.51 7.03 -9.42
C TYR A 209 -3.28 8.33 -9.63
N ASP A 210 -3.41 8.79 -10.87
CA ASP A 210 -4.17 9.99 -11.19
C ASP A 210 -5.62 9.81 -10.79
N PHE A 211 -6.25 8.67 -11.12
CA PHE A 211 -7.61 8.39 -10.68
C PHE A 211 -7.75 8.53 -9.16
N HIS A 212 -6.89 7.91 -8.35
CA HIS A 212 -7.04 7.98 -6.89
C HIS A 212 -6.64 9.35 -6.32
N ARG A 213 -5.60 9.99 -6.87
CA ARG A 213 -5.15 11.33 -6.47
C ARG A 213 -6.22 12.38 -6.76
N HIS A 214 -6.85 12.37 -7.94
CA HIS A 214 -7.89 13.35 -8.27
C HIS A 214 -9.08 13.28 -7.31
N PHE A 215 -9.40 12.09 -6.78
CA PHE A 215 -10.48 11.90 -5.82
C PHE A 215 -10.11 12.32 -4.39
N GLU A 216 -8.83 12.24 -4.00
CA GLU A 216 -8.33 12.72 -2.70
C GLU A 216 -8.00 14.23 -2.71
N THR A 217 -7.50 14.79 -3.81
CA THR A 217 -7.08 16.20 -3.90
C THR A 217 -8.20 17.18 -4.30
N HIS A 218 -9.43 16.71 -4.58
CA HIS A 218 -10.59 17.58 -4.81
C HIS A 218 -11.60 17.58 -3.64
N PRO A 219 -11.28 18.20 -2.49
CA PRO A 219 -12.25 18.98 -1.77
C PRO A 219 -12.39 20.35 -2.48
N ARG A 220 -13.60 20.67 -2.96
CA ARG A 220 -14.02 22.03 -3.37
C ARG A 220 -13.22 22.70 -4.49
N THR A 221 -13.55 22.42 -5.75
CA THR A 221 -13.58 23.50 -6.77
C THR A 221 -14.57 23.14 -7.87
N ALA A 222 -15.31 24.17 -8.30
CA ALA A 222 -16.45 24.11 -9.20
C ALA A 222 -16.18 23.31 -10.48
N GLY A 223 -17.10 22.42 -10.84
CA GLY A 223 -17.07 21.73 -12.13
C GLY A 223 -18.13 20.65 -12.25
N SER A 224 -19.17 20.92 -13.06
CA SER A 224 -20.26 20.01 -13.47
C SER A 224 -21.39 19.80 -12.46
N GLU A 225 -22.36 20.73 -12.51
CA GLU A 225 -23.59 20.75 -11.71
C GLU A 225 -24.44 19.46 -11.80
N ARG A 226 -24.35 18.72 -12.91
CA ARG A 226 -25.18 17.51 -13.12
C ARG A 226 -24.64 16.29 -12.35
N THR A 227 -23.32 16.10 -12.35
CA THR A 227 -22.63 15.09 -11.52
C THR A 227 -22.51 15.52 -10.07
N GLY A 228 -22.48 16.83 -9.80
CA GLY A 228 -22.53 17.40 -8.45
C GLY A 228 -23.81 17.03 -7.70
N ARG A 229 -24.99 17.20 -8.31
CA ARG A 229 -26.28 16.86 -7.67
C ARG A 229 -26.43 15.38 -7.35
N ALA A 230 -26.00 14.48 -8.25
CA ALA A 230 -26.05 13.03 -7.99
C ALA A 230 -25.07 12.62 -6.86
N ARG A 231 -23.88 13.23 -6.83
CA ARG A 231 -22.87 13.00 -5.79
C ARG A 231 -23.29 13.58 -4.43
N GLU A 232 -23.97 14.72 -4.43
CA GLU A 232 -24.55 15.35 -3.24
C GLU A 232 -25.68 14.50 -2.66
N LYS A 233 -26.61 14.04 -3.49
CA LYS A 233 -27.65 13.08 -3.06
C LYS A 233 -27.06 11.79 -2.49
N CYS A 234 -26.00 11.25 -3.10
CA CYS A 234 -25.31 10.06 -2.57
C CYS A 234 -24.64 10.36 -1.21
N ARG A 235 -24.03 11.54 -1.03
CA ARG A 235 -23.46 11.97 0.26
C ARG A 235 -24.53 12.20 1.33
N GLU A 236 -25.67 12.77 0.98
CA GLU A 236 -26.81 12.96 1.88
C GLU A 236 -27.40 11.61 2.32
N LEU A 237 -27.55 10.66 1.39
CA LEU A 237 -27.99 9.31 1.71
C LEU A 237 -26.98 8.56 2.58
N ASN A 238 -25.68 8.71 2.33
CA ASN A 238 -24.63 8.10 3.17
C ASN A 238 -24.58 8.70 4.58
N THR A 239 -24.76 10.02 4.71
CA THR A 239 -24.83 10.66 6.02
C THR A 239 -26.08 10.23 6.76
N LEU A 240 -27.24 10.17 6.10
CA LEU A 240 -28.49 9.67 6.69
C LEU A 240 -28.36 8.20 7.12
N HIS A 241 -27.77 7.35 6.28
CA HIS A 241 -27.50 5.95 6.62
C HIS A 241 -26.60 5.84 7.86
N THR A 242 -25.62 6.71 8.00
CA THR A 242 -24.74 6.76 9.17
C THR A 242 -25.50 7.17 10.43
N SER A 243 -26.36 8.20 10.35
CA SER A 243 -27.23 8.63 11.46
C SER A 243 -28.19 7.51 11.90
N ILE A 244 -28.85 6.84 10.96
CA ILE A 244 -29.71 5.68 11.21
C ILE A 244 -28.92 4.55 11.88
N ARG A 245 -27.70 4.28 11.41
CA ARG A 245 -26.85 3.24 12.01
C ARG A 245 -26.42 3.61 13.43
N SER A 246 -26.13 4.87 13.72
CA SER A 246 -25.83 5.37 15.07
C SER A 246 -27.01 5.19 16.01
N LEU A 247 -28.21 5.60 15.57
CA LEU A 247 -29.46 5.40 16.30
C LEU A 247 -29.69 3.92 16.61
N GLN A 248 -29.52 3.04 15.61
CA GLN A 248 -29.67 1.59 15.79
C GLN A 248 -28.72 1.04 16.85
N LEU A 249 -27.46 1.52 16.91
CA LEU A 249 -26.49 1.06 17.89
C LEU A 249 -26.87 1.48 19.31
N HIS A 250 -27.28 2.73 19.52
CA HIS A 250 -27.72 3.20 20.83
C HIS A 250 -28.99 2.47 21.30
N LEU A 251 -29.95 2.22 20.41
CA LEU A 251 -31.15 1.45 20.73
C LEU A 251 -30.83 -0.02 21.07
N LYS A 252 -29.89 -0.66 20.36
CA LYS A 252 -29.45 -2.02 20.67
C LYS A 252 -28.75 -2.11 22.01
N ALA A 253 -27.88 -1.16 22.32
CA ALA A 253 -27.22 -1.09 23.62
C ALA A 253 -28.25 -0.90 24.73
N LEU A 254 -29.16 0.06 24.57
CA LEU A 254 -30.25 0.30 25.53
C LEU A 254 -31.10 -0.96 25.75
N LEU A 255 -31.51 -1.63 24.67
CA LEU A 255 -32.29 -2.87 24.77
C LEU A 255 -31.51 -3.98 25.49
N SER A 256 -30.22 -4.13 25.21
CA SER A 256 -29.38 -5.12 25.89
C SER A 256 -29.30 -4.85 27.40
N GLU A 257 -29.05 -3.61 27.80
CA GLU A 257 -28.99 -3.22 29.21
C GLU A 257 -30.36 -3.35 29.90
N MET A 258 -31.46 -3.04 29.20
CA MET A 258 -32.82 -3.24 29.72
C MET A 258 -33.15 -4.72 29.93
N ILE A 259 -32.75 -5.61 29.01
CA ILE A 259 -32.93 -7.06 29.16
C ILE A 259 -32.15 -7.58 30.36
N ILE A 260 -30.90 -7.13 30.54
CA ILE A 260 -30.08 -7.51 31.69
C ILE A 260 -30.74 -7.03 33.00
N LEU A 261 -31.24 -5.79 33.01
CA LEU A 261 -31.93 -5.23 34.17
C LEU A 261 -33.22 -5.99 34.50
N GLU A 262 -33.97 -6.40 33.48
CA GLU A 262 -35.18 -7.22 33.63
C GLU A 262 -34.85 -8.62 34.19
N ASP A 263 -33.81 -9.28 33.67
CA ASP A 263 -33.34 -10.59 34.17
C ASP A 263 -32.82 -10.49 35.62
N ASP A 264 -32.09 -9.43 35.96
CA ASP A 264 -31.64 -9.17 37.32
C ASP A 264 -32.82 -8.93 38.28
N LEU A 265 -33.87 -8.21 37.83
CA LEU A 265 -35.11 -8.03 38.58
C LEU A 265 -35.86 -9.35 38.77
N GLU A 266 -35.95 -10.19 37.73
CA GLU A 266 -36.61 -11.50 37.81
C GLU A 266 -35.88 -12.44 38.80
N LYS A 267 -34.54 -12.46 38.77
CA LYS A 267 -33.73 -13.20 39.77
C LYS A 267 -33.99 -12.74 41.19
N LEU A 268 -34.05 -11.42 41.43
CA LEU A 268 -34.36 -10.85 42.74
C LEU A 268 -35.78 -11.21 43.22
N MET A 269 -36.74 -11.28 42.28
CA MET A 269 -38.11 -11.70 42.60
C MET A 269 -38.19 -13.19 42.95
N VAL A 270 -37.38 -14.05 42.32
CA VAL A 270 -37.35 -15.50 42.54
C VAL A 270 -36.54 -15.91 43.78
N SER A 271 -35.49 -15.16 44.15
CA SER A 271 -34.56 -15.52 45.23
C SER A 271 -35.15 -15.46 46.67
N LYS A 272 -36.41 -15.03 46.86
CA LYS A 272 -37.03 -14.75 48.18
C LYS A 272 -36.29 -13.69 49.03
N GLU A 273 -35.27 -13.02 48.49
CA GLU A 273 -34.65 -11.82 49.09
C GLU A 273 -35.59 -10.61 49.15
N LEU A 274 -36.76 -10.71 48.49
CA LEU A 274 -37.83 -9.71 48.56
C LEU A 274 -38.34 -9.44 49.99
N THR A 275 -38.06 -10.33 50.94
CA THR A 275 -38.53 -10.15 52.33
C THR A 275 -37.87 -8.94 52.99
N GLU A 276 -36.68 -8.52 52.55
CA GLU A 276 -36.06 -7.25 52.95
C GLU A 276 -35.23 -6.70 51.77
N LEU A 277 -35.88 -6.05 50.79
CA LEU A 277 -35.14 -5.20 49.86
C LEU A 277 -34.52 -4.06 50.68
N THR A 278 -33.24 -4.19 51.00
CA THR A 278 -32.52 -3.21 51.83
C THR A 278 -32.41 -1.88 51.09
N CYS A 279 -32.15 -0.80 51.82
CA CYS A 279 -31.89 0.52 51.23
C CYS A 279 -30.78 0.45 50.16
N GLU A 280 -29.80 -0.43 50.34
CA GLU A 280 -28.72 -0.71 49.39
C GLU A 280 -29.22 -1.34 48.08
N GLY A 281 -30.22 -2.23 48.12
CA GLY A 281 -30.81 -2.82 46.92
C GLY A 281 -31.58 -1.82 46.06
N TYR A 282 -32.32 -0.89 46.69
CA TYR A 282 -32.95 0.22 45.97
C TYR A 282 -31.92 1.19 45.37
N GLN A 283 -30.77 1.36 46.03
CA GLN A 283 -29.70 2.21 45.55
C GLN A 283 -28.98 1.60 44.35
N ASP A 284 -28.70 0.28 44.35
CA ASP A 284 -28.14 -0.42 43.18
C ASP A 284 -29.09 -0.36 41.97
N LEU A 285 -30.40 -0.55 42.20
CA LEU A 285 -31.40 -0.43 41.14
C LEU A 285 -31.46 1.00 40.56
N SER A 286 -31.40 2.01 41.44
CA SER A 286 -31.30 3.41 41.02
C SER A 286 -30.05 3.64 40.19
N ASP A 287 -28.88 3.16 40.62
CA ASP A 287 -27.62 3.35 39.90
C ASP A 287 -27.63 2.67 38.52
N ARG A 288 -28.21 1.47 38.41
CA ARG A 288 -28.40 0.77 37.13
C ARG A 288 -29.34 1.51 36.20
N LEU A 289 -30.44 2.07 36.71
CA LEU A 289 -31.33 2.93 35.92
C LEU A 289 -30.62 4.19 35.41
N HIS A 290 -29.76 4.80 36.24
CA HIS A 290 -28.95 5.94 35.82
C HIS A 290 -27.93 5.58 34.73
N GLN A 291 -27.42 4.33 34.70
CA GLN A 291 -26.53 3.86 33.63
C GLN A 291 -27.24 3.72 32.27
N LEU A 292 -28.58 3.60 32.23
CA LEU A 292 -29.35 3.61 30.98
C LEU A 292 -29.47 5.02 30.38
N GLN A 293 -29.37 6.07 31.20
CA GLN A 293 -29.63 7.45 30.82
C GLN A 293 -28.76 7.95 29.64
N PRO A 294 -27.44 7.68 29.58
CA PRO A 294 -26.62 8.05 28.42
C PRO A 294 -27.09 7.42 27.11
N HIS A 295 -27.56 6.17 27.15
CA HIS A 295 -28.07 5.47 25.98
C HIS A 295 -29.42 6.04 25.52
N MET A 296 -30.32 6.35 26.47
CA MET A 296 -31.59 7.03 26.18
C MET A 296 -31.35 8.40 25.56
N GLN A 297 -30.49 9.23 26.17
CA GLN A 297 -30.15 10.57 25.67
C GLN A 297 -29.49 10.53 24.28
N ALA A 298 -28.52 9.62 24.08
CA ALA A 298 -27.87 9.45 22.79
C ALA A 298 -28.84 8.95 21.71
N SER A 299 -29.78 8.05 22.07
CA SER A 299 -30.80 7.58 21.14
C SER A 299 -31.80 8.68 20.77
N SER A 300 -32.23 9.52 21.72
CA SER A 300 -33.07 10.70 21.45
C SER A 300 -32.36 11.70 20.56
N GLY A 301 -31.10 12.03 20.86
CA GLY A 301 -30.30 12.93 20.03
C GLY A 301 -30.11 12.40 18.61
N CYS A 302 -29.76 11.12 18.46
CA CYS A 302 -29.62 10.50 17.13
C CYS A 302 -30.96 10.46 16.35
N TRP A 303 -32.08 10.28 17.05
CA TRP A 303 -33.41 10.32 16.46
C TRP A 303 -33.77 11.71 15.95
N GLU A 304 -33.59 12.74 16.78
CA GLU A 304 -33.80 14.14 16.43
C GLU A 304 -32.91 14.54 15.25
N ASP A 305 -31.62 14.18 15.27
CA ASP A 305 -30.69 14.44 14.17
C ASP A 305 -31.13 13.76 12.86
N THR A 306 -31.62 12.52 12.95
CA THR A 306 -32.12 11.75 11.80
C THR A 306 -33.38 12.42 11.22
N ILE A 307 -34.35 12.82 12.06
CA ILE A 307 -35.54 13.56 11.63
C ILE A 307 -35.15 14.89 10.99
N ASN A 308 -34.35 15.70 11.67
CA ASN A 308 -33.89 16.99 11.17
C ASN A 308 -33.13 16.86 9.85
N GLN A 309 -32.41 15.76 9.64
CA GLN A 309 -31.75 15.46 8.39
C GLN A 309 -32.73 15.12 7.27
N VAL A 310 -33.73 14.26 7.53
CA VAL A 310 -34.77 13.92 6.55
C VAL A 310 -35.60 15.15 6.20
N GLU A 311 -35.97 15.99 7.17
CA GLU A 311 -36.69 17.24 6.92
C GLU A 311 -35.89 18.21 6.04
N ARG A 312 -34.57 18.33 6.27
CA ARG A 312 -33.69 19.14 5.41
C ARG A 312 -33.63 18.59 3.99
N MET A 313 -33.56 17.27 3.83
CA MET A 313 -33.59 16.61 2.53
C MET A 313 -34.94 16.84 1.83
N LEU A 314 -36.05 16.76 2.57
CA LEU A 314 -37.40 17.01 2.05
C LEU A 314 -37.55 18.47 1.60
N ARG A 315 -37.15 19.43 2.44
CA ARG A 315 -37.16 20.87 2.11
C ARG A 315 -36.38 21.19 0.83
N ARG A 316 -35.22 20.55 0.63
CA ARG A 316 -34.40 20.69 -0.59
C ARG A 316 -35.04 20.02 -1.80
N ALA A 317 -35.74 18.90 -1.61
CA ALA A 317 -36.45 18.21 -2.68
C ALA A 317 -37.71 18.96 -3.14
N THR A 318 -38.35 19.70 -2.24
CA THR A 318 -39.57 20.50 -2.53
C THR A 318 -39.27 21.94 -2.96
N ALA A 319 -38.06 22.46 -2.71
CA ALA A 319 -37.63 23.76 -3.22
C ALA A 319 -37.34 23.67 -4.73
N CYS A 320 -38.25 24.19 -5.56
CA CYS A 320 -38.00 24.40 -6.99
C CYS A 320 -36.80 25.36 -7.20
N PRO A 321 -36.02 25.21 -8.30
CA PRO A 321 -34.91 26.09 -8.61
C PRO A 321 -35.46 27.42 -9.14
N GLY A 322 -35.86 28.31 -8.25
CA GLY A 322 -36.47 29.56 -8.65
C GLY A 322 -36.86 30.44 -7.48
N GLU A 323 -35.99 30.59 -6.49
CA GLU A 323 -35.99 31.72 -5.55
C GLU A 323 -34.70 31.63 -4.74
N HIS A 324 -33.72 32.46 -5.11
CA HIS A 324 -32.57 32.73 -4.25
C HIS A 324 -33.02 33.77 -3.21
N PRO A 325 -33.02 33.46 -1.90
CA PRO A 325 -32.94 34.51 -0.90
C PRO A 325 -31.50 35.04 -0.92
N GLU A 326 -31.36 36.36 -1.04
CA GLU A 326 -30.09 37.08 -1.01
C GLU A 326 -29.19 36.58 0.12
N CYS A 327 -28.14 35.86 -0.25
CA CYS A 327 -27.10 35.45 0.67
C CYS A 327 -26.26 36.69 0.98
N LYS A 328 -26.54 37.35 2.12
CA LYS A 328 -25.61 38.31 2.70
C LYS A 328 -24.27 37.62 2.89
N ILE A 329 -23.28 38.07 2.13
CA ILE A 329 -21.89 37.60 2.18
C ILE A 329 -21.36 37.94 3.58
N PRO A 330 -20.97 36.95 4.41
CA PRO A 330 -20.18 37.25 5.60
C PRO A 330 -18.79 37.71 5.15
N GLU A 331 -18.30 38.81 5.73
CA GLU A 331 -16.97 39.36 5.49
C GLU A 331 -15.90 38.27 5.53
N SER A 332 -15.00 38.29 4.53
CA SER A 332 -13.88 37.38 4.44
C SER A 332 -12.98 37.52 5.67
N PRO A 333 -12.59 36.42 6.34
CA PRO A 333 -11.57 36.49 7.37
C PRO A 333 -10.24 36.95 6.76
N PRO A 334 -9.36 37.61 7.54
CA PRO A 334 -8.13 38.18 7.02
C PRO A 334 -7.25 37.10 6.38
N SER A 335 -6.72 37.43 5.20
CA SER A 335 -5.76 36.62 4.46
C SER A 335 -4.48 36.46 5.28
N TYR A 336 -4.30 35.29 5.90
CA TYR A 336 -2.97 34.89 6.38
C TYR A 336 -2.03 34.72 5.19
N PRO A 337 -0.76 35.13 5.29
CA PRO A 337 0.20 34.97 4.21
C PRO A 337 0.31 33.49 3.85
N LEU A 338 0.18 33.19 2.55
CA LEU A 338 0.57 31.92 1.96
C LEU A 338 2.01 31.64 2.41
N ILE A 339 2.19 30.70 3.33
CA ILE A 339 3.48 30.06 3.54
C ILE A 339 3.72 29.29 2.25
N LEU A 340 4.51 29.89 1.36
CA LEU A 340 5.08 29.20 0.22
C LEU A 340 5.83 28.00 0.79
N ASP A 341 5.26 26.82 0.59
CA ASP A 341 5.83 25.51 0.92
C ASP A 341 7.03 25.24 0.02
N ARG A 342 8.09 26.02 0.25
CA ARG A 342 9.46 25.73 -0.13
C ARG A 342 10.22 25.48 1.15
N ASP A 343 9.97 24.33 1.75
CA ASP A 343 10.94 23.78 2.69
C ASP A 343 12.26 23.53 1.94
N PRO A 344 13.40 23.98 2.49
CA PRO A 344 14.70 23.83 1.87
C PRO A 344 15.01 22.35 1.71
N VAL A 345 15.42 21.96 0.50
CA VAL A 345 15.99 20.63 0.23
C VAL A 345 17.28 20.54 1.05
N PRO A 346 17.39 19.63 2.04
CA PRO A 346 18.69 19.38 2.66
C PRO A 346 19.62 18.80 1.59
N GLU A 347 20.72 19.49 1.33
CA GLU A 347 21.79 19.02 0.43
C GLU A 347 22.26 17.64 0.93
N GLU A 348 22.14 16.62 0.07
CA GLU A 348 22.62 15.28 0.36
C GLU A 348 24.15 15.34 0.51
N LEU A 349 24.64 15.28 1.75
CA LEU A 349 26.06 15.07 2.02
C LEU A 349 26.46 13.70 1.46
N GLU A 350 27.14 13.71 0.32
CA GLU A 350 27.81 12.56 -0.29
C GLU A 350 28.91 12.07 0.65
N TRP A 351 28.65 10.99 1.38
CA TRP A 351 29.68 10.27 2.11
C TRP A 351 30.45 9.39 1.12
N GLU A 352 31.41 9.98 0.41
CA GLU A 352 32.44 9.20 -0.28
C GLU A 352 33.31 8.52 0.79
N ALA A 353 33.14 7.20 0.93
CA ALA A 353 34.05 6.40 1.73
C ALA A 353 35.42 6.39 1.04
N TYR A 354 36.34 7.19 1.58
CA TYR A 354 37.74 7.22 1.15
C TYR A 354 38.36 5.84 1.40
N VAL A 355 38.52 5.05 0.34
CA VAL A 355 39.37 3.87 0.37
C VAL A 355 40.75 4.34 -0.04
N SER A 356 41.71 4.31 0.88
CA SER A 356 43.09 4.66 0.59
C SER A 356 43.64 3.72 -0.49
N ASP A 357 44.07 4.30 -1.61
CA ASP A 357 44.87 3.63 -2.62
C ASP A 357 46.15 3.10 -1.96
N SER A 358 46.26 1.78 -1.84
CA SER A 358 47.54 1.13 -1.58
C SER A 358 48.04 0.56 -2.89
N ASP A 359 48.97 1.28 -3.51
CA ASP A 359 49.78 0.81 -4.62
C ASP A 359 50.61 -0.40 -4.16
N SER A 360 50.47 -1.52 -4.88
CA SER A 360 51.53 -2.51 -5.00
C SER A 360 51.39 -3.20 -6.34
N ASP A 361 52.23 -2.78 -7.27
CA ASP A 361 52.53 -3.48 -8.50
C ASP A 361 52.94 -4.93 -8.21
N GLY A 362 52.45 -5.85 -9.04
CA GLY A 362 52.76 -7.28 -8.96
C GLY A 362 52.17 -8.01 -10.15
N GLU A 363 52.80 -7.89 -11.31
CA GLU A 363 52.53 -8.70 -12.48
C GLU A 363 52.63 -10.19 -12.15
N GLY A 364 51.53 -10.93 -12.34
CA GLY A 364 51.46 -12.35 -11.96
C GLY A 364 50.29 -13.06 -12.63
N ARG A 365 50.38 -13.23 -13.94
CA ARG A 365 49.51 -14.08 -14.77
C ARG A 365 49.43 -15.50 -14.18
N GLY A 366 48.25 -15.93 -13.72
CA GLY A 366 47.98 -17.36 -13.45
C GLY A 366 46.73 -17.66 -12.63
N SER A 367 45.67 -18.18 -13.26
CA SER A 367 44.57 -18.99 -12.69
C SER A 367 44.31 -18.88 -11.17
N TRP A 368 43.42 -17.95 -10.75
CA TRP A 368 43.11 -17.66 -9.34
C TRP A 368 41.80 -18.31 -8.86
N SER A 369 41.67 -19.64 -8.97
CA SER A 369 40.63 -20.36 -8.22
C SER A 369 41.05 -20.76 -6.80
N ASP A 370 42.27 -20.41 -6.37
CA ASP A 370 42.81 -20.84 -5.09
C ASP A 370 43.57 -19.76 -4.31
N THR A 371 42.88 -18.64 -4.04
CA THR A 371 43.44 -17.55 -3.23
C THR A 371 42.49 -17.08 -2.15
N LEU A 372 41.87 -18.03 -1.45
CA LEU A 372 41.29 -17.78 -0.14
C LEU A 372 42.06 -18.63 0.87
N SER A 373 42.60 -18.00 1.91
CA SER A 373 43.18 -18.72 3.04
C SER A 373 42.15 -19.72 3.60
N PRO A 374 42.57 -20.91 4.05
CA PRO A 374 41.66 -21.89 4.68
C PRO A 374 40.79 -21.26 5.80
N GLU A 375 41.33 -20.27 6.51
CA GLU A 375 40.63 -19.52 7.55
C GLU A 375 39.52 -18.60 7.00
N GLU A 376 39.73 -18.01 5.82
CA GLU A 376 38.75 -17.14 5.16
C GLU A 376 37.59 -17.96 4.58
N ARG A 377 37.88 -19.14 4.03
CA ARG A 377 36.84 -20.09 3.60
C ARG A 377 35.98 -20.56 4.77
N GLU A 378 36.59 -20.82 5.91
CA GLU A 378 35.88 -21.21 7.13
C GLU A 378 35.05 -20.06 7.71
N ARG A 379 35.57 -18.82 7.71
CA ARG A 379 34.81 -17.63 8.09
C ARG A 379 33.58 -17.43 7.18
N GLN A 380 33.75 -17.54 5.87
CA GLN A 380 32.65 -17.40 4.92
C GLN A 380 31.62 -18.54 5.04
N ARG A 381 32.04 -19.73 5.46
CA ARG A 381 31.14 -20.85 5.77
C ARG A 381 30.31 -20.54 7.01
N ARG A 382 30.93 -20.03 8.08
CA ARG A 382 30.23 -19.62 9.31
C ARG A 382 29.24 -18.49 9.05
N GLU A 383 29.63 -17.46 8.30
CA GLU A 383 28.74 -16.33 7.96
C GLU A 383 27.53 -16.80 7.14
N ARG A 384 27.71 -17.76 6.22
CA ARG A 384 26.59 -18.39 5.48
C ARG A 384 25.69 -19.23 6.39
N GLU A 385 26.26 -19.97 7.31
CA GLU A 385 25.50 -20.77 8.28
C GLU A 385 24.71 -19.89 9.25
N GLU A 386 25.27 -18.77 9.71
CA GLU A 386 24.59 -17.77 10.54
C GLU A 386 23.49 -17.07 9.76
N SER A 387 23.75 -16.64 8.52
CA SER A 387 22.73 -16.06 7.64
C SER A 387 21.57 -17.03 7.40
N ARG A 388 21.87 -18.34 7.24
CA ARG A 388 20.85 -19.37 7.09
C ARG A 388 20.04 -19.59 8.38
N ARG A 389 20.69 -19.53 9.56
CA ARG A 389 20.01 -19.60 10.86
C ARG A 389 19.06 -18.41 11.05
N VAL A 390 19.54 -17.19 10.83
CA VAL A 390 18.72 -15.97 10.93
C VAL A 390 17.54 -16.01 9.97
N LEU A 391 17.74 -16.43 8.72
CA LEU A 391 16.65 -16.60 7.75
C LEU A 391 15.64 -17.67 8.19
N SER A 392 16.09 -18.75 8.81
CA SER A 392 15.20 -19.79 9.33
C SER A 392 14.39 -19.32 10.54
N GLU A 393 14.98 -18.51 11.43
CA GLU A 393 14.30 -17.89 12.56
C GLU A 393 13.28 -16.85 12.08
N LEU A 394 13.65 -15.99 11.13
CA LEU A 394 12.72 -15.04 10.51
C LEU A 394 11.56 -15.76 9.82
N LYS A 395 11.83 -16.86 9.11
CA LYS A 395 10.78 -17.71 8.50
C LYS A 395 9.87 -18.32 9.56
N ALA A 396 10.41 -18.76 10.70
CA ALA A 396 9.63 -19.31 11.81
C ALA A 396 8.77 -18.22 12.48
N VAL A 397 9.30 -17.03 12.71
CA VAL A 397 8.57 -15.89 13.28
C VAL A 397 7.46 -15.41 12.35
N LEU A 398 7.72 -15.34 11.05
CA LEU A 398 6.70 -15.00 10.04
C LEU A 398 5.65 -16.10 9.90
N GLY A 399 6.04 -17.37 9.95
CA GLY A 399 5.13 -18.51 9.97
C GLY A 399 4.25 -18.56 11.22
N PHE A 400 4.80 -18.23 12.40
CA PHE A 400 4.06 -18.10 13.64
C PHE A 400 3.03 -16.97 13.57
N ARG A 401 3.39 -15.81 13.00
CA ARG A 401 2.44 -14.70 12.77
C ARG A 401 1.34 -15.04 11.76
N ALA A 402 1.66 -15.79 10.71
CA ALA A 402 0.67 -16.28 9.75
C ALA A 402 -0.31 -17.27 10.42
N SER A 403 0.20 -18.19 11.24
CA SER A 403 -0.60 -19.15 12.01
C SER A 403 -1.46 -18.48 13.09
N GLU A 404 -0.95 -17.43 13.74
CA GLU A 404 -1.72 -16.62 14.70
C GLU A 404 -2.87 -15.86 14.01
N GLY A 405 -2.62 -15.35 12.79
CA GLY A 405 -3.65 -14.77 11.92
C GLY A 405 -4.76 -15.75 11.56
N GLU A 406 -4.42 -16.98 11.16
CA GLU A 406 -5.41 -18.04 10.92
C GLU A 406 -6.16 -18.46 12.19
N ARG A 407 -5.47 -18.51 13.34
CA ARG A 407 -6.09 -18.82 14.63
C ARG A 407 -7.05 -17.72 15.08
N MET A 408 -6.73 -16.46 14.81
CA MET A 408 -7.63 -15.33 15.05
C MET A 408 -8.85 -15.37 14.10
N LYS A 409 -8.65 -15.76 12.84
CA LYS A 409 -9.72 -15.93 11.84
C LYS A 409 -10.65 -17.10 12.20
N ARG A 410 -10.10 -18.23 12.67
CA ARG A 410 -10.87 -19.36 13.23
C ARG A 410 -11.61 -18.97 14.51
N LYS A 411 -11.00 -18.20 15.42
CA LYS A 411 -11.70 -17.65 16.59
C LYS A 411 -12.89 -16.77 16.16
N GLN A 412 -12.69 -15.87 15.21
CA GLN A 412 -13.78 -15.00 14.71
C GLN A 412 -14.93 -15.79 14.05
N LEU A 413 -14.64 -16.89 13.34
CA LEU A 413 -15.68 -17.76 12.79
C LEU A 413 -16.44 -18.53 13.89
N LEU A 414 -15.73 -19.05 14.90
CA LEU A 414 -16.35 -19.77 16.02
C LEU A 414 -17.30 -18.89 16.86
N PHE A 415 -17.00 -17.59 16.99
CA PHE A 415 -17.83 -16.64 17.75
C PHE A 415 -18.93 -15.96 16.91
N ASN A 416 -18.96 -16.14 15.59
CA ASN A 416 -20.03 -15.63 14.72
C ASN A 416 -21.16 -16.65 14.46
N ASP A 417 -20.89 -17.95 14.55
CA ASP A 417 -21.87 -19.01 14.22
C ASP A 417 -22.76 -19.46 15.40
N GLN A 418 -22.50 -19.03 16.64
CA GLN A 418 -23.30 -19.43 17.80
C GLN A 418 -24.54 -18.55 18.06
N GLY A 419 -24.87 -17.60 17.17
CA GLY A 419 -25.98 -16.66 17.35
C GLY A 419 -27.31 -17.01 16.65
N LEU A 420 -27.41 -18.15 15.93
CA LEU A 420 -28.53 -18.41 15.01
C LEU A 420 -29.30 -19.71 15.25
N HIS A 421 -29.34 -20.23 16.48
CA HIS A 421 -30.10 -21.46 16.76
C HIS A 421 -30.88 -21.46 18.08
N TRP A 422 -31.54 -20.36 18.43
CA TRP A 422 -32.59 -20.36 19.45
C TRP A 422 -33.68 -19.36 19.06
N CYS A 423 -34.65 -19.81 18.26
CA CYS A 423 -36.03 -19.30 18.18
C CYS A 423 -36.75 -19.96 17.00
N CYS A 424 -37.12 -21.23 17.16
CA CYS A 424 -38.16 -21.83 16.31
C CYS A 424 -38.88 -22.97 17.04
N TRP A 425 -39.37 -22.71 18.25
CA TRP A 425 -40.41 -23.50 18.88
C TRP A 425 -41.21 -22.55 19.78
N TYR A 426 -42.35 -22.08 19.28
CA TYR A 426 -43.60 -21.78 19.98
C TYR A 426 -44.49 -21.01 18.99
N SER A 427 -45.29 -21.78 18.25
CA SER A 427 -46.62 -21.36 17.80
C SER A 427 -47.64 -21.78 18.84
#